data_AF-A0A447JL32-F1
#
_entry.id   AF-A0A447JL32-F1
#
_cell.length_a   1.000
_cell.length_b   1.000
_cell.length_c   1.000
_cell.angle_alpha   90.00
_cell.angle_beta   90.00
_cell.angle_gamma   90.00
#
_symmetry.space_group_name_H-M   'P 1'
#
loop_
_entity.id
_entity.type
_entity.pdbx_description
1 polymer ?
#
loop_
_entity_poly.entity_id
_entity_poly.type
_entity_poly.pdbx_seq_one_letter_code
_entity_poly.pdbx_strand_id
1 'polypeptide(L)'
;MNIDLNADLGEGCASDSELLTLVSSANIACGFHAGDAQTMLTCVREALKNGVAIGAHPSFPDRDNLGRTAMVLPPETVYAQTLYQIGALGAIVQAQGGVMRHVKPHGMLYNQAAKDPHLAQAIAKAVHDYDPSLILVGLAGSELIRAGERHRLVTRQEVFADRGYQADGSLVPRMQPGALIHDEEQALAQTLDMVQAGRVKSVTGVWTTVTAQTVCIHGDGEYALAFARRLRAAFNARNIHVIA
;
A
#
# COMPACT_ATOMS: atom_id res chain seq x y z
N MET A 1 15.71 -11.15 10.10
CA MET A 1 15.14 -9.83 9.74
C MET A 1 13.74 -10.08 9.22
N ASN A 2 12.78 -9.21 9.52
CA ASN A 2 11.38 -9.42 9.16
C ASN A 2 10.91 -8.26 8.27
N ILE A 3 10.11 -8.57 7.25
CA ILE A 3 9.52 -7.58 6.35
C ILE A 3 8.11 -8.02 5.97
N ASP A 4 7.20 -7.06 5.84
CA ASP A 4 5.89 -7.33 5.25
C ASP A 4 5.96 -7.19 3.71
N LEU A 5 5.26 -8.08 3.00
CA LEU A 5 4.97 -7.92 1.59
C LEU A 5 3.49 -7.67 1.42
N ASN A 6 3.13 -6.56 0.77
CA ASN A 6 1.75 -6.20 0.54
C ASN A 6 1.43 -6.10 -0.97
N ALA A 7 0.20 -6.42 -1.35
CA ALA A 7 -0.32 -6.22 -2.70
C ALA A 7 -1.72 -5.61 -2.68
N ASP A 8 -2.02 -4.83 -3.71
CA ASP A 8 -3.34 -4.22 -3.94
C ASP A 8 -4.22 -5.24 -4.67
N LEU A 9 -5.42 -5.50 -4.15
CA LEU A 9 -6.36 -6.53 -4.63
C LEU A 9 -7.76 -5.98 -4.83
N GLY A 10 -8.56 -6.70 -5.62
CA GLY A 10 -9.95 -6.31 -5.92
C GLY A 10 -10.04 -5.18 -6.95
N GLU A 11 -8.97 -5.00 -7.74
CA GLU A 11 -8.88 -3.98 -8.81
C GLU A 11 -9.18 -4.53 -10.21
N GLY A 12 -9.58 -5.81 -10.31
CA GLY A 12 -9.90 -6.47 -11.58
C GLY A 12 -8.73 -7.22 -12.21
N CYS A 13 -7.66 -7.49 -11.45
CA CYS A 13 -6.54 -8.31 -11.91
C CYS A 13 -6.86 -9.81 -11.83
N ALA A 14 -6.47 -10.57 -12.85
CA ALA A 14 -6.74 -12.01 -12.93
C ALA A 14 -5.90 -12.84 -11.93
N SER A 15 -4.81 -12.27 -11.41
CA SER A 15 -3.79 -12.95 -10.61
C SER A 15 -3.94 -12.77 -9.09
N ASP A 16 -5.00 -12.13 -8.61
CA ASP A 16 -5.21 -11.82 -7.18
C ASP A 16 -5.04 -13.04 -6.27
N SER A 17 -5.65 -14.18 -6.62
CA SER A 17 -5.57 -15.41 -5.83
C SER A 17 -4.15 -16.00 -5.77
N GLU A 18 -3.38 -15.86 -6.84
CA GLU A 18 -2.00 -16.35 -6.87
C GLU A 18 -1.05 -15.42 -6.09
N LEU A 19 -1.25 -14.10 -6.19
CA LEU A 19 -0.49 -13.12 -5.41
C LEU A 19 -0.67 -13.33 -3.90
N LEU A 20 -1.88 -13.69 -3.46
CA LEU A 20 -2.18 -14.02 -2.06
C LEU A 20 -1.35 -15.19 -1.50
N THR A 21 -0.81 -16.06 -2.35
CA THR A 21 0.11 -17.13 -1.89
C THR A 21 1.53 -16.62 -1.61
N LEU A 22 1.83 -15.39 -2.01
CA LEU A 22 3.17 -14.80 -1.96
C LEU A 22 3.27 -13.63 -0.98
N VAL A 23 2.20 -12.88 -0.75
CA VAL A 23 2.20 -11.73 0.15
C VAL A 23 1.82 -12.10 1.58
N SER A 24 2.14 -11.24 2.54
CA SER A 24 1.69 -11.36 3.94
C SER A 24 0.51 -10.45 4.24
N SER A 25 0.33 -9.37 3.47
CA SER A 25 -0.76 -8.40 3.61
C SER A 25 -1.44 -8.10 2.27
N ALA A 26 -2.74 -7.80 2.32
CA ALA A 26 -3.54 -7.43 1.15
C ALA A 26 -4.28 -6.11 1.39
N ASN A 27 -4.22 -5.21 0.42
CA ASN A 27 -4.97 -3.95 0.43
C ASN A 27 -6.17 -4.09 -0.52
N ILE A 28 -7.37 -4.19 0.03
CA ILE A 28 -8.58 -4.51 -0.74
C ILE A 28 -9.31 -3.22 -1.11
N ALA A 29 -9.55 -3.01 -2.41
CA ALA A 29 -10.30 -1.88 -2.93
C ALA A 29 -11.72 -1.77 -2.33
N CYS A 30 -12.14 -0.55 -1.99
CA CYS A 30 -13.37 -0.30 -1.21
C CYS A 30 -14.54 0.27 -2.02
N GLY A 31 -14.54 0.14 -3.35
CA GLY A 31 -15.66 0.51 -4.21
C GLY A 31 -15.64 1.92 -4.80
N PHE A 32 -14.65 2.76 -4.47
CA PHE A 32 -14.51 4.09 -5.07
C PHE A 32 -13.71 4.03 -6.38
N HIS A 33 -12.39 3.80 -6.31
CA HIS A 33 -11.56 3.65 -7.52
C HIS A 33 -11.79 2.33 -8.25
N ALA A 34 -12.01 1.25 -7.50
CA ALA A 34 -12.19 -0.09 -8.02
C ALA A 34 -12.94 -0.98 -7.01
N GLY A 35 -13.25 -2.20 -7.43
CA GLY A 35 -13.98 -3.18 -6.64
C GLY A 35 -15.46 -2.84 -6.44
N ASP A 36 -16.17 -3.73 -5.77
CA ASP A 36 -17.56 -3.60 -5.32
C ASP A 36 -17.78 -4.54 -4.12
N ALA A 37 -19.00 -4.59 -3.59
CA ALA A 37 -19.33 -5.44 -2.44
C ALA A 37 -19.01 -6.93 -2.69
N GLN A 38 -19.29 -7.43 -3.90
CA GLN A 38 -19.08 -8.83 -4.24
C GLN A 38 -17.58 -9.15 -4.37
N THR A 39 -16.83 -8.23 -4.98
CA THR A 39 -15.37 -8.30 -5.13
C THR A 39 -14.70 -8.26 -3.77
N MET A 40 -15.06 -7.31 -2.89
CA MET A 40 -14.57 -7.24 -1.52
C MET A 40 -14.80 -8.56 -0.77
N LEU A 41 -16.01 -9.13 -0.85
CA LEU A 41 -16.32 -10.41 -0.21
C LEU A 41 -15.45 -11.55 -0.72
N THR A 42 -15.21 -11.62 -2.03
CA THR A 42 -14.32 -12.61 -2.63
C THR A 42 -12.88 -12.43 -2.15
N CYS A 43 -12.34 -11.21 -2.20
CA CYS A 43 -10.97 -10.91 -1.76
C CYS A 43 -10.76 -11.24 -0.27
N VAL A 44 -11.73 -10.90 0.59
CA VAL A 44 -11.69 -11.23 2.03
C VAL A 44 -11.63 -12.73 2.24
N ARG A 45 -12.48 -13.50 1.55
CA ARG A 45 -12.48 -14.98 1.66
C ARG A 45 -11.15 -15.59 1.23
N GLU A 46 -10.61 -15.15 0.11
CA GLU A 46 -9.32 -15.66 -0.37
C GLU A 46 -8.17 -15.24 0.53
N ALA A 47 -8.17 -14.01 1.07
CA ALA A 47 -7.15 -13.58 2.04
C ALA A 47 -7.18 -14.43 3.32
N LEU A 48 -8.37 -14.68 3.88
CA LEU A 48 -8.53 -15.55 5.06
C LEU A 48 -8.06 -16.98 4.79
N LYS A 49 -8.42 -17.55 3.64
CA LYS A 49 -8.00 -18.89 3.22
C LYS A 49 -6.48 -19.02 3.11
N ASN A 50 -5.78 -17.95 2.71
CA ASN A 50 -4.33 -17.93 2.60
C ASN A 50 -3.61 -17.42 3.87
N GLY A 51 -4.35 -17.05 4.93
CA GLY A 51 -3.76 -16.50 6.15
C GLY A 51 -3.11 -15.13 5.97
N VAL A 52 -3.55 -14.36 4.98
CA VAL A 52 -3.05 -13.03 4.65
C VAL A 52 -3.77 -11.96 5.47
N ALA A 53 -3.02 -10.98 5.98
CA ALA A 53 -3.58 -9.84 6.71
C ALA A 53 -4.41 -8.94 5.79
N ILE A 54 -5.64 -8.64 6.19
CA ILE A 54 -6.59 -7.85 5.38
C ILE A 54 -6.49 -6.38 5.79
N GLY A 55 -6.38 -5.49 4.81
CA GLY A 55 -6.49 -4.05 5.02
C GLY A 55 -7.35 -3.37 3.98
N ALA A 56 -7.88 -2.21 4.35
CA ALA A 56 -8.65 -1.36 3.45
C ALA A 56 -7.73 -0.56 2.52
N HIS A 57 -8.16 -0.43 1.27
CA HIS A 57 -7.48 0.38 0.26
C HIS A 57 -8.35 1.56 -0.22
N PRO A 58 -8.63 2.55 0.66
CA PRO A 58 -9.51 3.66 0.32
C PRO A 58 -8.87 4.61 -0.70
N SER A 59 -9.69 5.18 -1.56
CA SER A 59 -9.27 6.06 -2.65
C SER A 59 -10.13 7.31 -2.75
N PHE A 60 -9.75 8.20 -3.67
CA PHE A 60 -10.65 9.20 -4.20
C PHE A 60 -11.80 8.55 -5.02
N PRO A 61 -12.98 9.20 -5.09
CA PRO A 61 -14.13 8.71 -5.87
C PRO A 61 -13.93 8.95 -7.37
N ASP A 62 -12.96 8.26 -7.97
CA ASP A 62 -12.48 8.49 -9.33
C ASP A 62 -12.31 7.15 -10.07
N ARG A 63 -13.42 6.40 -10.19
CA ARG A 63 -13.42 5.06 -10.79
C ARG A 63 -12.86 5.03 -12.20
N ASP A 64 -13.26 5.98 -13.03
CA ASP A 64 -12.92 6.02 -14.46
C ASP A 64 -11.40 6.15 -14.69
N ASN A 65 -10.67 6.68 -13.70
CA ASN A 65 -9.20 6.80 -13.75
C ASN A 65 -8.51 5.98 -12.66
N LEU A 66 -9.18 4.96 -12.10
CA LEU A 66 -8.65 4.11 -11.02
C LEU A 66 -8.10 4.91 -9.83
N GLY A 67 -8.73 6.02 -9.45
CA GLY A 67 -8.28 6.80 -8.28
C GLY A 67 -6.93 7.49 -8.47
N ARG A 68 -6.46 7.64 -9.72
CA ARG A 68 -5.13 8.18 -10.05
C ARG A 68 -5.15 9.65 -10.46
N THR A 69 -6.32 10.30 -10.50
CA THR A 69 -6.43 11.74 -10.75
C THR A 69 -6.23 12.54 -9.47
N ALA A 70 -5.50 13.64 -9.55
CA ALA A 70 -5.35 14.56 -8.42
C ALA A 70 -6.67 15.29 -8.15
N MET A 71 -7.04 15.35 -6.88
CA MET A 71 -8.27 16.01 -6.44
C MET A 71 -7.97 16.95 -5.29
N VAL A 72 -8.67 18.08 -5.27
CA VAL A 72 -8.68 19.01 -4.15
C VAL A 72 -10.05 18.89 -3.50
N LEU A 73 -10.10 18.15 -2.40
CA LEU A 73 -11.31 17.98 -1.59
C LEU A 73 -11.09 18.61 -0.21
N PRO A 74 -12.15 19.14 0.42
CA PRO A 74 -12.07 19.55 1.83
C PRO A 74 -11.63 18.38 2.72
N PRO A 75 -10.79 18.61 3.75
CA PRO A 75 -10.32 17.56 4.66
C PRO A 75 -11.48 16.74 5.27
N GLU A 76 -12.58 17.39 5.62
CA GLU A 76 -13.79 16.78 6.19
C GLU A 76 -14.46 15.83 5.20
N THR A 77 -14.42 16.15 3.90
CA THR A 77 -14.89 15.25 2.84
C THR A 77 -14.01 14.02 2.76
N VAL A 78 -12.69 14.17 2.81
CA VAL A 78 -11.74 13.05 2.77
C VAL A 78 -11.89 12.17 4.01
N TYR A 79 -12.05 12.77 5.19
CA TYR A 79 -12.34 12.05 6.43
C TYR A 79 -13.60 11.18 6.27
N ALA A 80 -14.71 11.77 5.81
CA ALA A 80 -15.97 11.05 5.65
C ALA A 80 -15.87 9.91 4.61
N GLN A 81 -15.22 10.17 3.48
CA GLN A 81 -15.02 9.18 2.42
C GLN A 81 -14.08 8.04 2.83
N THR A 82 -13.05 8.35 3.62
CA THR A 82 -12.16 7.32 4.20
C THR A 82 -12.95 6.46 5.17
N LEU A 83 -13.70 7.07 6.10
CA LEU A 83 -14.51 6.37 7.10
C LEU A 83 -15.57 5.47 6.45
N TYR A 84 -16.23 5.94 5.39
CA TYR A 84 -17.19 5.16 4.61
C TYR A 84 -16.54 3.90 4.02
N GLN A 85 -15.40 4.05 3.36
CA GLN A 85 -14.70 2.96 2.67
C GLN A 85 -14.17 1.90 3.65
N ILE A 86 -13.52 2.32 4.74
CA ILE A 86 -13.02 1.40 5.76
C ILE A 86 -14.17 0.70 6.50
N GLY A 87 -15.29 1.40 6.73
CA GLY A 87 -16.48 0.80 7.32
C GLY A 87 -17.14 -0.25 6.42
N ALA A 88 -17.22 0.02 5.11
CA ALA A 88 -17.76 -0.91 4.12
C ALA A 88 -16.96 -2.22 4.09
N LEU A 89 -15.63 -2.16 3.96
CA LEU A 89 -14.80 -3.37 4.00
C LEU A 89 -14.83 -4.03 5.38
N GLY A 90 -14.75 -3.24 6.45
CA GLY A 90 -14.75 -3.73 7.82
C GLY A 90 -15.97 -4.59 8.16
N ALA A 91 -17.17 -4.17 7.72
CA ALA A 91 -18.39 -4.95 7.87
C ALA A 91 -18.31 -6.32 7.15
N ILE A 92 -17.76 -6.35 5.94
CA ILE A 92 -17.57 -7.59 5.17
C ILE A 92 -16.55 -8.51 5.86
N VAL A 93 -15.43 -7.96 6.32
CA VAL A 93 -14.40 -8.71 7.07
C VAL A 93 -14.99 -9.34 8.33
N GLN A 94 -15.73 -8.57 9.11
CA GLN A 94 -16.40 -9.05 10.32
C GLN A 94 -17.41 -10.16 10.01
N ALA A 95 -18.20 -10.02 8.93
CA ALA A 95 -19.18 -11.03 8.53
C ALA A 95 -18.55 -12.37 8.09
N GLN A 96 -17.26 -12.36 7.72
CA GLN A 96 -16.48 -13.58 7.42
C GLN A 96 -15.67 -14.09 8.63
N GLY A 97 -15.83 -13.49 9.82
CA GLY A 97 -15.08 -13.84 11.02
C GLY A 97 -13.60 -13.41 10.98
N GLY A 98 -13.25 -12.50 10.07
CA GLY A 98 -11.91 -11.94 9.94
C GLY A 98 -11.66 -10.73 10.82
N VAL A 99 -10.44 -10.19 10.76
CA VAL A 99 -10.03 -8.95 11.42
C VAL A 99 -9.30 -8.09 10.41
N MET A 100 -9.77 -6.85 10.21
CA MET A 100 -9.06 -5.86 9.41
C MET A 100 -7.86 -5.34 10.22
N ARG A 101 -6.67 -5.33 9.63
CA ARG A 101 -5.40 -5.05 10.31
C ARG A 101 -4.84 -3.68 9.99
N HIS A 102 -5.06 -3.20 8.77
CA HIS A 102 -4.44 -1.96 8.31
C HIS A 102 -5.31 -1.18 7.33
N VAL A 103 -4.89 0.06 7.09
CA VAL A 103 -5.44 0.94 6.07
C VAL A 103 -4.27 1.51 5.28
N LYS A 104 -4.32 1.37 3.96
CA LYS A 104 -3.36 1.96 3.02
C LYS A 104 -4.13 2.80 2.00
N PRO A 105 -4.00 4.14 1.95
CA PRO A 105 -4.64 4.91 0.89
C PRO A 105 -4.16 4.46 -0.49
N HIS A 106 -5.01 4.61 -1.51
CA HIS A 106 -4.73 4.22 -2.88
C HIS A 106 -4.29 5.41 -3.74
N GLY A 107 -3.51 5.12 -4.77
CA GLY A 107 -3.35 5.98 -5.95
C GLY A 107 -2.98 7.42 -5.61
N MET A 108 -3.80 8.36 -6.08
CA MET A 108 -3.50 9.79 -5.89
C MET A 108 -3.83 10.29 -4.49
N LEU A 109 -4.76 9.65 -3.78
CA LEU A 109 -5.01 9.94 -2.36
C LEU A 109 -3.73 9.67 -1.54
N TYR A 110 -3.07 8.54 -1.79
CA TYR A 110 -1.78 8.21 -1.19
C TYR A 110 -0.69 9.22 -1.52
N ASN A 111 -0.51 9.53 -2.81
CA ASN A 111 0.55 10.42 -3.26
C ASN A 111 0.38 11.85 -2.74
N GLN A 112 -0.85 12.37 -2.71
CA GLN A 112 -1.13 13.68 -2.14
C GLN A 112 -0.96 13.67 -0.62
N ALA A 113 -1.47 12.65 0.07
CA ALA A 113 -1.34 12.55 1.54
C ALA A 113 0.11 12.36 2.00
N ALA A 114 1.00 11.90 1.11
CA ALA A 114 2.41 11.84 1.41
C ALA A 114 3.05 13.23 1.60
N LYS A 115 2.45 14.29 1.04
CA LYS A 115 2.99 15.66 1.01
C LYS A 115 2.09 16.69 1.71
N ASP A 116 0.79 16.49 1.69
CA ASP A 116 -0.19 17.41 2.25
C ASP A 116 -0.54 17.03 3.71
N PRO A 117 -0.14 17.83 4.71
CA PRO A 117 -0.40 17.53 6.11
C PRO A 117 -1.90 17.56 6.45
N HIS A 118 -2.71 18.40 5.81
CA HIS A 118 -4.15 18.48 6.11
C HIS A 118 -4.88 17.23 5.61
N LEU A 119 -4.52 16.77 4.40
CA LEU A 119 -5.03 15.54 3.84
C LEU A 119 -4.62 14.33 4.69
N ALA A 120 -3.34 14.27 5.09
CA ALA A 120 -2.81 13.23 5.95
C ALA A 120 -3.53 13.17 7.32
N GLN A 121 -3.81 14.34 7.94
CA GLN A 121 -4.57 14.41 9.19
C GLN A 121 -5.99 13.88 9.03
N ALA A 122 -6.69 14.24 7.94
CA ALA A 122 -8.05 13.75 7.72
C ALA A 122 -8.13 12.23 7.62
N ILE A 123 -7.19 11.61 6.89
CA ILE A 123 -7.10 10.15 6.74
C ILE A 123 -6.76 9.51 8.10
N ALA A 124 -5.70 9.96 8.77
CA ALA A 124 -5.28 9.40 10.05
C ALA A 124 -6.38 9.50 11.13
N LYS A 125 -7.09 10.64 11.17
CA LYS A 125 -8.24 10.82 12.05
C LYS A 125 -9.37 9.84 11.75
N ALA A 126 -9.71 9.63 10.46
CA ALA A 126 -10.76 8.68 10.07
C ALA A 126 -10.41 7.24 10.47
N VAL A 127 -9.14 6.84 10.30
CA VAL A 127 -8.65 5.52 10.72
C VAL A 127 -8.72 5.37 12.24
N HIS A 128 -8.23 6.37 12.99
CA HIS A 128 -8.27 6.36 14.46
C HIS A 128 -9.68 6.28 15.02
N ASP A 129 -10.60 7.10 14.50
CA ASP A 129 -11.97 7.15 15.00
C ASP A 129 -12.77 5.87 14.65
N TYR A 130 -12.39 5.17 13.58
CA TYR A 130 -12.96 3.86 13.25
C TYR A 130 -12.44 2.76 14.18
N ASP A 131 -11.12 2.61 14.27
CA ASP A 131 -10.47 1.65 15.15
C ASP A 131 -9.00 2.06 15.40
N PRO A 132 -8.65 2.51 16.62
CA PRO A 132 -7.30 2.97 16.94
C PRO A 132 -6.25 1.84 16.98
N SER A 133 -6.68 0.57 16.88
CA SER A 133 -5.77 -0.58 16.77
C SER A 133 -5.28 -0.85 15.34
N LEU A 134 -5.88 -0.21 14.32
CA LEU A 134 -5.46 -0.36 12.94
C LEU A 134 -4.08 0.24 12.68
N ILE A 135 -3.35 -0.42 11.79
CA ILE A 135 -2.07 0.06 11.28
C ILE A 135 -2.34 1.03 10.11
N LEU A 136 -1.78 2.23 10.14
CA LEU A 136 -1.78 3.15 9.00
C LEU A 136 -0.52 2.95 8.16
N VAL A 137 -0.69 2.50 6.91
CA VAL A 137 0.39 2.30 5.95
C VAL A 137 0.53 3.56 5.07
N GLY A 138 1.76 4.05 4.93
CA GLY A 138 2.05 5.23 4.13
C GLY A 138 3.49 5.25 3.62
N LEU A 139 3.78 6.16 2.69
CA LEU A 139 5.11 6.27 2.11
C LEU A 139 6.15 6.56 3.20
N ALA A 140 7.29 5.88 3.15
CA ALA A 140 8.38 6.11 4.08
C ALA A 140 8.74 7.60 4.20
N GLY A 141 8.82 8.11 5.42
CA GLY A 141 9.15 9.51 5.72
C GLY A 141 8.08 10.56 5.35
N SER A 142 6.86 10.14 5.02
CA SER A 142 5.82 11.04 4.50
C SER A 142 4.95 11.71 5.59
N GLU A 143 4.16 12.72 5.18
CA GLU A 143 3.19 13.37 6.07
C GLU A 143 2.13 12.41 6.62
N LEU A 144 1.76 11.36 5.87
CA LEU A 144 0.81 10.34 6.34
C LEU A 144 1.33 9.56 7.54
N ILE A 145 2.64 9.24 7.54
CA ILE A 145 3.30 8.58 8.67
C ILE A 145 3.31 9.51 9.90
N ARG A 146 3.72 10.77 9.71
CA ARG A 146 3.69 11.77 10.79
C ARG A 146 2.29 11.98 11.33
N ALA A 147 1.28 11.94 10.46
CA ALA A 147 -0.11 12.09 10.85
C ALA A 147 -0.60 10.91 11.70
N GLY A 148 -0.30 9.67 11.30
CA GLY A 148 -0.64 8.48 12.07
C GLY A 148 -0.04 8.52 13.47
N GLU A 149 1.25 8.88 13.58
CA GLU A 149 1.94 9.02 14.87
C GLU A 149 1.30 10.09 15.77
N ARG A 150 0.93 11.26 15.21
CA ARG A 150 0.21 12.32 15.95
C ARG A 150 -1.14 11.83 16.48
N HIS A 151 -1.83 10.98 15.73
CA HIS A 151 -3.07 10.32 16.15
C HIS A 151 -2.86 9.04 16.97
N ARG A 152 -1.61 8.73 17.38
CA ARG A 152 -1.26 7.54 18.16
C ARG A 152 -1.63 6.21 17.49
N LEU A 153 -1.72 6.20 16.16
CA LEU A 153 -1.84 4.97 15.38
C LEU A 153 -0.47 4.29 15.29
N VAL A 154 -0.48 2.96 15.20
CA VAL A 154 0.69 2.24 14.72
C VAL A 154 0.85 2.56 13.24
N THR A 155 2.03 3.00 12.83
CA THR A 155 2.33 3.29 11.41
C THR A 155 3.26 2.24 10.83
N ARG A 156 3.11 2.00 9.51
CA ARG A 156 4.07 1.23 8.72
C ARG A 156 4.52 2.02 7.51
N GLN A 157 5.83 2.19 7.42
CA GLN A 157 6.51 2.85 6.33
C GLN A 157 6.70 1.89 5.16
N GLU A 158 6.07 2.23 4.06
CA GLU A 158 6.06 1.46 2.83
C GLU A 158 7.13 1.96 1.86
N VAL A 159 7.72 1.01 1.15
CA VAL A 159 8.61 1.23 0.01
C VAL A 159 8.13 0.45 -1.21
N PHE A 160 8.61 0.87 -2.39
CA PHE A 160 8.17 0.34 -3.68
C PHE A 160 9.36 -0.21 -4.46
N ALA A 161 9.27 -1.48 -4.83
CA ALA A 161 10.33 -2.16 -5.57
C ALA A 161 10.54 -1.59 -6.98
N ASP A 162 9.44 -1.23 -7.63
CA ASP A 162 9.33 -0.94 -9.06
C ASP A 162 9.16 0.55 -9.38
N ARG A 163 9.28 1.42 -8.37
CA ARG A 163 9.12 2.87 -8.53
C ARG A 163 10.45 3.60 -8.40
N GLY A 164 10.61 4.64 -9.22
CA GLY A 164 11.69 5.59 -9.06
C GLY A 164 11.46 6.52 -7.87
N TYR A 165 12.55 6.86 -7.18
CA TYR A 165 12.55 7.77 -6.03
C TYR A 165 13.19 9.12 -6.39
N GLN A 166 12.67 10.18 -5.79
CA GLN A 166 13.28 11.51 -5.77
C GLN A 166 14.26 11.61 -4.58
N ALA A 167 15.12 12.64 -4.61
CA ALA A 167 16.13 12.84 -3.56
C ALA A 167 15.51 13.07 -2.15
N ASP A 168 14.28 13.59 -2.11
CA ASP A 168 13.51 13.79 -0.88
C ASP A 168 12.80 12.52 -0.37
N GLY A 169 12.96 11.38 -1.06
CA GLY A 169 12.33 10.11 -0.71
C GLY A 169 10.90 9.95 -1.24
N SER A 170 10.35 10.98 -1.89
CA SER A 170 9.06 10.86 -2.56
C SER A 170 9.17 10.05 -3.86
N LEU A 171 8.07 9.47 -4.31
CA LEU A 171 8.05 8.75 -5.58
C LEU A 171 8.07 9.73 -6.75
N VAL A 172 8.72 9.33 -7.84
CA VAL A 172 8.67 10.03 -9.12
C VAL A 172 7.24 9.91 -9.68
N PRO A 173 6.58 11.01 -10.08
CA PRO A 173 5.24 10.98 -10.66
C PRO A 173 5.15 10.03 -11.85
N ARG A 174 4.08 9.23 -11.93
CA ARG A 174 3.95 8.11 -12.90
C ARG A 174 4.17 8.50 -14.37
N MET A 175 3.85 9.74 -14.75
CA MET A 175 3.99 10.24 -16.13
C MET A 175 5.39 10.75 -16.47
N GLN A 176 6.34 10.75 -15.52
CA GLN A 176 7.69 11.23 -15.73
C GLN A 176 8.66 10.10 -16.09
N PRO A 177 9.73 10.39 -16.86
CA PRO A 177 10.80 9.43 -17.10
C PRO A 177 11.41 8.90 -15.79
N GLY A 178 11.65 7.59 -15.74
CA GLY A 178 12.19 6.93 -14.56
C GLY A 178 11.18 6.68 -13.43
N ALA A 179 9.89 6.90 -13.66
CA ALA A 179 8.86 6.64 -12.65
C ALA A 179 8.66 5.15 -12.35
N LEU A 180 8.89 4.30 -13.34
CA LEU A 180 8.76 2.84 -13.27
C LEU A 180 10.09 2.18 -13.62
N ILE A 181 10.41 1.11 -12.89
CA ILE A 181 11.54 0.23 -13.14
C ILE A 181 10.98 -1.03 -13.78
N HIS A 182 11.27 -1.22 -15.07
CA HIS A 182 10.83 -2.40 -15.83
C HIS A 182 11.81 -3.57 -15.72
N ASP A 183 13.06 -3.28 -15.32
CA ASP A 183 14.09 -4.30 -15.14
C ASP A 183 13.96 -4.96 -13.76
N GLU A 184 13.68 -6.26 -13.76
CA GLU A 184 13.47 -7.02 -12.53
C GLU A 184 14.70 -7.09 -11.64
N GLU A 185 15.91 -7.09 -12.22
CA GLU A 185 17.16 -7.12 -11.45
C GLU A 185 17.39 -5.81 -10.72
N GLN A 186 17.13 -4.69 -11.40
CA GLN A 186 17.17 -3.37 -10.82
C GLN A 186 16.13 -3.22 -9.69
N ALA A 187 14.88 -3.65 -9.91
CA ALA A 187 13.83 -3.59 -8.89
C ALA A 187 14.17 -4.47 -7.68
N LEU A 188 14.74 -5.66 -7.90
CA LEU A 188 15.19 -6.55 -6.84
C LEU A 188 16.36 -5.95 -6.05
N ALA A 189 17.38 -5.43 -6.73
CA ALA A 189 18.53 -4.79 -6.09
C ALA A 189 18.09 -3.59 -5.25
N GLN A 190 17.22 -2.73 -5.79
CA GLN A 190 16.62 -1.60 -5.07
C GLN A 190 15.89 -2.08 -3.81
N THR A 191 15.07 -3.12 -3.92
CA THR A 191 14.33 -3.66 -2.77
C THR A 191 15.25 -4.16 -1.67
N LEU A 192 16.33 -4.86 -2.04
CA LEU A 192 17.32 -5.34 -1.08
C LEU A 192 18.08 -4.20 -0.40
N ASP A 193 18.46 -3.15 -1.14
CA ASP A 193 19.07 -1.96 -0.57
C ASP A 193 18.15 -1.27 0.45
N MET A 194 16.85 -1.16 0.14
CA MET A 194 15.88 -0.56 1.06
C MET A 194 15.67 -1.41 2.32
N VAL A 195 15.53 -2.72 2.18
CA VAL A 195 15.25 -3.64 3.31
C VAL A 195 16.49 -3.86 4.18
N GLN A 196 17.68 -4.00 3.59
CA GLN A 196 18.89 -4.37 4.33
C GLN A 196 19.73 -3.16 4.75
N ALA A 197 19.78 -2.12 3.92
CA ALA A 197 20.62 -0.95 4.15
C ALA A 197 19.83 0.33 4.47
N GLY A 198 18.49 0.30 4.44
CA GLY A 198 17.64 1.45 4.78
C GLY A 198 17.82 2.63 3.83
N ARG A 199 18.11 2.37 2.55
CA ARG A 199 18.36 3.43 1.56
C ARG A 199 17.90 3.06 0.16
N VAL A 200 17.63 4.09 -0.64
CA VAL A 200 17.28 3.97 -2.06
C VAL A 200 18.06 4.98 -2.87
N LYS A 201 18.43 4.62 -4.10
CA LYS A 201 19.10 5.54 -5.03
C LYS A 201 18.04 6.32 -5.79
N SER A 202 18.08 7.64 -5.69
CA SER A 202 17.16 8.51 -6.43
C SER A 202 17.47 8.50 -7.92
N VAL A 203 16.54 9.01 -8.72
CA VAL A 203 16.74 9.23 -10.17
C VAL A 203 17.84 10.25 -10.49
N THR A 204 18.28 11.05 -9.51
CA THR A 204 19.43 11.94 -9.63
C THR A 204 20.75 11.30 -9.17
N GLY A 205 20.71 10.03 -8.75
CA GLY A 205 21.87 9.25 -8.32
C GLY A 205 22.26 9.41 -6.85
N VAL A 206 21.49 10.19 -6.07
CA VAL A 206 21.72 10.46 -4.64
C VAL A 206 21.14 9.33 -3.81
N TRP A 207 21.82 8.91 -2.75
CA TRP A 207 21.27 7.95 -1.79
C TRP A 207 20.38 8.67 -0.78
N THR A 208 19.13 8.22 -0.68
CA THR A 208 18.13 8.72 0.27
C THR A 208 17.82 7.65 1.31
N THR A 209 17.74 8.05 2.57
CA THR A 209 17.39 7.13 3.67
C THR A 209 15.89 6.83 3.64
N VAL A 210 15.53 5.56 3.79
CA VAL A 210 14.14 5.10 3.87
C VAL A 210 14.00 4.04 4.96
N THR A 211 12.85 3.99 5.61
CA THR A 211 12.51 2.89 6.51
C THR A 211 11.59 1.93 5.79
N ALA A 212 12.07 0.73 5.48
CA ALA A 212 11.27 -0.30 4.83
C ALA A 212 10.65 -1.25 5.88
N GLN A 213 9.37 -1.09 6.17
CA GLN A 213 8.61 -1.99 7.05
C GLN A 213 7.66 -2.89 6.25
N THR A 214 7.20 -2.41 5.09
CA THR A 214 6.45 -3.18 4.11
C THR A 214 6.90 -2.82 2.70
N VAL A 215 6.93 -3.79 1.80
CA VAL A 215 7.24 -3.59 0.38
C VAL A 215 5.99 -3.86 -0.45
N CYS A 216 5.58 -2.87 -1.25
CA CYS A 216 4.45 -2.98 -2.15
C CYS A 216 4.84 -3.75 -3.42
N ILE A 217 3.99 -4.68 -3.83
CA ILE A 217 4.00 -5.32 -5.14
C ILE A 217 2.72 -4.90 -5.87
N HIS A 218 2.85 -4.11 -6.94
CA HIS A 218 1.69 -3.76 -7.76
C HIS A 218 1.20 -4.99 -8.53
N GLY A 219 -0.11 -5.27 -8.51
CA GLY A 219 -0.73 -6.39 -9.22
C GLY A 219 -0.95 -6.15 -10.73
N ASP A 220 -0.82 -4.90 -11.18
CA ASP A 220 -1.30 -4.40 -12.48
C ASP A 220 -0.53 -4.90 -13.72
N GLY A 221 0.41 -5.82 -13.59
CA GLY A 221 1.28 -6.26 -14.68
C GLY A 221 1.37 -7.77 -14.82
N GLU A 222 1.50 -8.28 -16.05
CA GLU A 222 1.74 -9.70 -16.35
C GLU A 222 2.95 -10.26 -15.59
N TYR A 223 3.90 -9.38 -15.22
CA TYR A 223 5.14 -9.71 -14.51
C TYR A 223 5.04 -9.64 -12.98
N ALA A 224 3.94 -9.10 -12.42
CA ALA A 224 3.81 -8.88 -10.97
C ALA A 224 3.99 -10.16 -10.16
N LEU A 225 3.38 -11.25 -10.63
CA LEU A 225 3.47 -12.56 -10.00
C LEU A 225 4.89 -13.15 -10.09
N ALA A 226 5.53 -13.04 -11.26
CA ALA A 226 6.90 -13.52 -11.48
C ALA A 226 7.87 -12.77 -10.56
N PHE A 227 7.74 -11.45 -10.49
CA PHE A 227 8.53 -10.60 -9.61
C PHE A 227 8.30 -10.94 -8.13
N ALA A 228 7.06 -11.14 -7.69
CA ALA A 228 6.75 -11.54 -6.32
C ALA A 228 7.42 -12.87 -5.92
N ARG A 229 7.39 -13.88 -6.82
CA ARG A 229 8.08 -15.16 -6.60
C ARG A 229 9.59 -14.96 -6.49
N ARG A 230 10.18 -14.18 -7.39
CA ARG A 230 11.61 -13.86 -7.40
C ARG A 230 12.03 -13.12 -6.14
N LEU A 231 11.26 -12.14 -5.70
CA LEU A 231 11.52 -11.37 -4.50
C LEU A 231 11.48 -12.24 -3.24
N ARG A 232 10.45 -13.09 -3.10
CA ARG A 232 10.41 -14.07 -1.99
C ARG A 232 11.60 -15.01 -1.98
N ALA A 233 12.00 -15.53 -3.14
CA ALA A 233 13.16 -16.41 -3.24
C ALA A 233 14.45 -15.69 -2.79
N ALA A 234 14.62 -14.43 -3.21
CA ALA A 234 15.76 -13.62 -2.81
C ALA A 234 15.78 -13.27 -1.32
N PHE A 235 14.62 -13.03 -0.70
CA PHE A 235 14.47 -12.85 0.74
C PHE A 235 14.79 -14.12 1.52
N ASN A 236 14.26 -15.27 1.10
CA ASN A 236 14.56 -16.56 1.72
C ASN A 236 16.06 -16.87 1.70
N ALA A 237 16.72 -16.65 0.56
CA ALA A 237 18.17 -16.84 0.42
C ALA A 237 19.01 -15.95 1.35
N ARG A 238 18.42 -14.87 1.89
CA ARG A 238 19.07 -13.90 2.78
C ARG A 238 18.54 -13.95 4.22
N ASN A 239 17.73 -14.96 4.58
CA ASN A 239 17.08 -15.07 5.89
C ASN A 239 16.26 -13.82 6.27
N ILE A 240 15.59 -13.24 5.27
CA ILE A 240 14.58 -12.20 5.44
C ILE A 240 13.22 -12.91 5.46
N HIS A 241 12.55 -12.87 6.61
CA HIS A 241 11.27 -13.54 6.80
C HIS A 241 10.12 -12.61 6.41
N VAL A 242 9.24 -13.10 5.55
CA VAL A 242 8.03 -12.39 5.15
C VAL A 242 6.95 -12.63 6.20
N ILE A 243 6.56 -11.59 6.93
CA ILE A 243 5.52 -11.66 7.97
C ILE A 243 4.68 -10.39 7.98
N ALA A 244 3.41 -10.54 8.35
CA ALA A 244 2.45 -9.45 8.47
C ALA A 244 2.63 -8.63 9.75
#